data_AF-A0A088E6Z3-F1
#
_entry.id   AF-A0A088E6Z3-F1
#
_cell.length_a   1.000
_cell.length_b   1.000
_cell.length_c   1.000
_cell.angle_alpha   90.00
_cell.angle_beta   90.00
_cell.angle_gamma   90.00
#
_symmetry.space_group_name_H-M   'P 1'
#
loop_
_entity.id
_entity.type
_entity.pdbx_description
1 polymer ?
#
loop_
_entity_poly.entity_id
_entity_poly.type
_entity_poly.pdbx_seq_one_letter_code
_entity_poly.pdbx_strand_id
1 'polypeptide(L)'
;MKLVGIGNEIFGDDAGKIVEEFGGTFVGSNLEALEGFMDDEVIIVDSSKSVKFLVVGLKDLYPGILSYSELEDYLIRARLRGRKGAITIVAFSPEYREVARCFLSCLLSKK
;
A
#
# COMPACT_ATOMS: atom_id res chain seq x y z
N MET A 1 -13.05 2.86 -3.75
CA MET A 1 -11.87 2.33 -3.04
C MET A 1 -10.99 1.60 -4.05
N LYS A 2 -9.68 1.85 -4.03
CA LYS A 2 -8.68 1.17 -4.87
C LYS A 2 -7.76 0.36 -3.99
N LEU A 3 -7.37 -0.84 -4.44
CA LEU A 3 -6.42 -1.69 -3.76
C LEU A 3 -5.18 -1.78 -4.64
N VAL A 4 -4.03 -1.34 -4.13
CA VAL A 4 -2.79 -1.25 -4.89
C VAL A 4 -1.67 -1.95 -4.14
N GLY A 5 -0.99 -2.86 -4.82
CA GLY A 5 0.15 -3.58 -4.29
C GLY A 5 1.45 -2.94 -4.79
N ILE A 6 2.40 -2.74 -3.88
CA ILE A 6 3.78 -2.32 -4.18
C ILE A 6 4.76 -3.41 -3.75
N GLY A 7 5.94 -3.41 -4.33
CA GLY A 7 7.00 -4.38 -4.02
C GLY A 7 8.04 -4.46 -5.12
N ASN A 8 9.16 -5.14 -4.87
CA ASN A 8 10.24 -5.24 -5.85
C ASN A 8 10.46 -6.67 -6.35
N GLU A 9 9.88 -7.00 -7.50
CA GLU A 9 10.00 -8.33 -8.13
C GLU A 9 11.46 -8.75 -8.36
N ILE A 10 12.36 -7.79 -8.63
CA ILE A 10 13.78 -8.05 -8.88
C ILE A 10 14.45 -8.66 -7.64
N PHE A 11 13.98 -8.33 -6.44
CA PHE A 11 14.50 -8.85 -5.16
C PHE A 11 13.62 -9.96 -4.55
N GLY A 12 12.75 -10.57 -5.36
CA GLY A 12 11.82 -11.62 -4.94
C GLY A 12 10.75 -11.10 -3.97
N ASP A 13 10.42 -9.82 -4.07
CA ASP A 13 9.46 -9.15 -3.20
C ASP A 13 8.14 -8.94 -3.94
N ASP A 14 7.40 -10.03 -4.10
CA ASP A 14 6.15 -10.11 -4.86
C ASP A 14 4.92 -10.35 -3.98
N ALA A 15 5.06 -10.36 -2.65
CA ALA A 15 3.93 -10.63 -1.76
C ALA A 15 2.85 -9.53 -1.88
N GLY A 16 3.21 -8.34 -2.36
CA GLY A 16 2.27 -7.28 -2.73
C GLY A 16 1.29 -7.69 -3.85
N LYS A 17 1.58 -8.72 -4.66
CA LYS A 17 0.64 -9.28 -5.68
C LYS A 17 -0.62 -9.90 -5.07
N ILE A 18 -0.64 -10.14 -3.77
CA ILE A 18 -1.83 -10.61 -3.05
C ILE A 18 -3.06 -9.73 -3.32
N VAL A 19 -2.87 -8.46 -3.68
CA VAL A 19 -3.95 -7.55 -4.07
C VAL A 19 -4.72 -8.01 -5.30
N GLU A 20 -4.09 -8.72 -6.23
CA GLU A 20 -4.71 -9.19 -7.48
C GLU A 20 -5.80 -10.23 -7.18
N GLU A 21 -5.63 -11.03 -6.12
CA GLU A 21 -6.63 -11.99 -5.62
C GLU A 21 -7.94 -11.29 -5.20
N PHE A 22 -7.88 -9.99 -4.89
CA PHE A 22 -9.00 -9.16 -4.47
C PHE A 22 -9.41 -8.11 -5.53
N GLY A 23 -8.97 -8.28 -6.78
CA GLY A 23 -9.28 -7.35 -7.88
C GLY A 23 -8.51 -6.02 -7.82
N GLY A 24 -7.44 -5.96 -7.02
CA GLY A 24 -6.51 -4.83 -6.98
C GLY A 24 -5.48 -4.85 -8.10
N THR A 25 -4.65 -3.82 -8.14
CA THR A 25 -3.57 -3.66 -9.14
C THR A 25 -2.21 -3.72 -8.47
N PHE A 26 -1.30 -4.57 -8.94
CA PHE A 26 0.10 -4.53 -8.52
C PHE A 26 0.89 -3.58 -9.43
N VAL A 27 1.57 -2.59 -8.84
CA VAL A 27 2.39 -1.60 -9.57
C VAL A 27 3.89 -1.82 -9.38
N GLY A 28 4.27 -2.80 -8.56
CA GLY A 28 5.66 -3.13 -8.28
C GLY A 28 6.44 -1.94 -7.70
N SER A 29 7.63 -1.69 -8.24
CA SER A 29 8.51 -0.60 -7.82
C SER A 29 8.15 0.75 -8.46
N ASN A 30 7.16 0.77 -9.37
CA ASN A 30 6.72 2.00 -10.03
C ASN A 30 5.74 2.79 -9.14
N LEU A 31 6.29 3.50 -8.15
CA LEU A 31 5.49 4.32 -7.23
C LEU A 31 4.73 5.45 -7.94
N GLU A 32 5.19 5.93 -9.10
CA GLU A 32 4.47 6.98 -9.85
C GLU A 32 3.08 6.52 -10.33
N ALA A 33 2.91 5.21 -10.56
CA ALA A 33 1.62 4.65 -10.94
C ALA A 33 0.56 4.84 -9.85
N LEU A 34 0.95 5.03 -8.58
CA LEU A 34 0.03 5.31 -7.48
C LEU A 34 -0.77 6.59 -7.70
N GLU A 35 -0.29 7.56 -8.51
CA GLU A 35 -0.93 8.87 -8.66
C GLU A 35 -2.32 8.77 -9.26
N GLY A 36 -2.53 7.78 -10.15
CA GLY A 36 -3.82 7.52 -10.77
C GLY A 36 -4.88 7.01 -9.81
N PHE A 37 -4.51 6.64 -8.58
CA PHE A 37 -5.43 6.08 -7.58
C PHE A 37 -5.74 7.07 -6.43
N MET A 38 -4.93 8.12 -6.25
CA MET A 38 -4.90 8.96 -5.03
C MET A 38 -6.04 9.99 -4.89
N ASP A 39 -7.00 10.02 -5.81
CA ASP A 39 -8.20 10.85 -5.70
C ASP A 39 -9.33 10.14 -4.93
N ASP A 40 -9.24 8.82 -4.79
CA ASP A 40 -10.18 7.96 -4.06
C ASP A 40 -9.59 7.50 -2.71
N GLU A 41 -10.38 6.74 -1.93
CA GLU A 41 -9.85 5.90 -0.85
C GLU A 41 -8.94 4.80 -1.44
N VAL A 42 -7.68 4.73 -1.00
CA VAL A 42 -6.68 3.76 -1.48
C VAL A 42 -6.18 2.90 -0.34
N ILE A 43 -6.14 1.59 -0.55
CA ILE A 43 -5.40 0.66 0.30
C ILE A 43 -4.11 0.30 -0.44
N ILE A 44 -2.98 0.69 0.12
CA ILE A 44 -1.63 0.35 -0.34
C ILE A 44 -1.17 -0.89 0.43
N VAL A 45 -0.78 -1.93 -0.29
CA VAL A 45 -0.26 -3.16 0.28
C VAL A 45 1.22 -3.26 -0.06
N ASP A 46 2.06 -3.25 0.97
CA ASP A 46 3.52 -3.22 0.84
C ASP A 46 4.13 -4.50 1.42
N SER A 47 4.82 -5.25 0.58
CA SER A 47 5.63 -6.37 1.04
C SER A 47 6.99 -5.81 1.47
N SER A 48 7.23 -5.77 2.78
CA SER A 48 8.40 -5.10 3.35
C SER A 48 9.18 -6.04 4.24
N LYS A 49 10.49 -6.19 3.96
CA LYS A 49 11.38 -7.10 4.71
C LYS A 49 11.69 -6.60 6.14
N SER A 50 11.33 -5.38 6.49
CA SER A 50 11.71 -4.73 7.76
C SER A 50 10.60 -4.70 8.81
N VAL A 51 9.35 -5.03 8.44
CA VAL A 51 8.21 -5.04 9.37
C VAL A 51 7.54 -6.40 9.37
N LYS A 52 7.17 -6.90 10.55
CA LYS A 52 6.38 -8.15 10.63
C LYS A 52 4.99 -7.94 10.03
N PHE A 53 4.28 -6.93 10.54
CA PHE A 53 2.95 -6.53 10.08
C PHE A 53 2.62 -5.14 10.61
N LEU A 54 2.10 -4.25 9.78
CA LEU A 54 1.78 -2.87 10.09
C LEU A 54 0.52 -2.46 9.33
N VAL A 55 -0.43 -1.84 10.03
CA VAL A 55 -1.62 -1.24 9.41
C VAL A 55 -1.72 0.21 9.87
N VAL A 56 -1.76 1.13 8.92
CA VAL A 56 -1.84 2.57 9.18
C VAL A 56 -2.97 3.15 8.35
N GLY A 57 -3.97 3.76 9.00
CA GLY A 57 -5.02 4.53 8.32
C GLY A 57 -4.73 6.02 8.40
N LEU A 58 -4.67 6.68 7.25
CA LEU A 58 -4.43 8.10 7.06
C LEU A 58 -5.69 8.75 6.47
N LYS A 59 -6.31 9.65 7.23
CA LYS A 59 -7.44 10.45 6.72
C LYS A 59 -6.98 11.50 5.71
N ASP A 60 -5.78 12.04 5.92
CA ASP A 60 -5.08 12.96 5.04
C ASP A 60 -3.62 12.49 4.92
N LEU A 61 -3.03 12.69 3.73
CA LEU A 61 -1.60 12.48 3.48
C LEU A 61 -0.77 13.37 4.43
N TYR A 62 -0.27 12.79 5.54
CA TYR A 62 0.56 13.48 6.53
C TYR A 62 2.01 12.95 6.49
N PRO A 63 3.01 13.85 6.43
CA PRO A 63 4.42 13.54 6.13
C PRO A 63 5.23 12.98 7.33
N GLY A 64 4.59 12.32 8.29
CA GLY A 64 5.24 12.01 9.58
C GLY A 64 5.06 10.59 10.07
N ILE A 65 4.61 9.67 9.22
CA ILE A 65 4.14 8.36 9.70
C ILE A 65 5.02 7.19 9.23
N LEU A 66 5.98 7.37 8.32
CA LEU A 66 6.70 6.23 7.75
C LEU A 66 8.19 6.52 7.47
N SER A 67 9.11 5.82 8.14
CA SER A 67 10.54 5.79 7.75
C SER A 67 10.79 4.98 6.46
N TYR A 68 9.83 4.98 5.54
CA TYR A 68 9.91 4.40 4.21
C TYR A 68 10.28 5.53 3.27
N SER A 69 11.57 5.87 3.16
CA SER A 69 12.01 7.10 2.49
C SER A 69 11.38 7.29 1.11
N GLU A 70 11.26 6.23 0.31
CA GLU A 70 10.72 6.33 -1.06
C GLU A 70 9.19 6.45 -1.11
N LEU A 71 8.45 5.66 -0.33
CA LEU A 71 6.99 5.73 -0.28
C LEU A 71 6.53 7.03 0.40
N GLU A 72 7.19 7.43 1.48
CA GLU A 72 6.94 8.71 2.17
C GLU A 72 7.18 9.90 1.24
N ASP A 73 8.34 9.97 0.59
CA ASP A 73 8.65 11.03 -0.38
C ASP A 73 7.61 11.09 -1.50
N TYR A 74 7.17 9.92 -1.98
CA TYR A 74 6.13 9.84 -2.98
C TYR A 74 4.78 10.40 -2.46
N LEU A 75 4.33 9.97 -1.28
CA LEU A 75 3.08 10.43 -0.68
C LEU A 75 3.11 11.94 -0.41
N ILE A 76 4.27 12.48 -0.02
CA ILE A 76 4.51 13.91 0.13
C ILE A 76 4.37 14.63 -1.22
N ARG A 77 5.00 14.13 -2.28
CA ARG A 77 4.89 14.71 -3.63
C ARG A 77 3.44 14.70 -4.13
N ALA A 78 2.72 13.60 -3.94
CA ALA A 78 1.30 13.50 -4.30
C ALA A 78 0.45 14.55 -3.57
N ARG A 79 0.73 14.77 -2.27
CA ARG A 79 0.06 15.81 -1.48
C ARG A 79 0.36 17.22 -1.96
N LEU A 80 1.62 17.51 -2.30
CA LEU A 80 2.04 18.79 -2.85
C LEU A 80 1.40 19.08 -4.22
N ARG A 81 1.10 18.02 -4.99
CA ARG A 81 0.33 18.09 -6.25
C ARG A 81 -1.19 18.23 -6.04
N GLY A 82 -1.66 18.31 -4.79
CA GLY A 82 -3.05 18.58 -4.45
C GLY A 82 -3.94 17.35 -4.25
N ARG A 83 -3.37 16.13 -4.24
CA ARG A 83 -4.12 14.89 -3.95
C ARG A 83 -4.59 14.86 -2.49
N LYS A 84 -5.78 14.29 -2.25
CA LYS A 84 -6.47 14.28 -0.94
C LYS A 84 -7.12 12.94 -0.58
N GLY A 85 -6.81 11.86 -1.29
CA GLY A 85 -7.37 10.54 -1.00
C GLY A 85 -7.03 10.05 0.41
N ALA A 86 -7.98 9.35 1.03
CA ALA A 86 -7.75 8.62 2.27
C ALA A 86 -6.92 7.37 1.97
N ILE A 87 -5.89 7.10 2.76
CA ILE A 87 -4.94 6.04 2.47
C ILE A 87 -4.85 5.09 3.65
N THR A 88 -5.00 3.80 3.38
CA THR A 88 -4.65 2.76 4.34
C THR A 88 -3.42 2.03 3.83
N ILE A 89 -2.39 1.90 4.66
CA ILE A 89 -1.17 1.18 4.33
C ILE A 89 -1.17 -0.11 5.11
N VAL A 90 -1.02 -1.24 4.41
CA VAL A 90 -0.89 -2.58 4.97
C VAL A 90 0.50 -3.08 4.58
N ALA A 91 1.47 -2.94 5.48
CA ALA A 91 2.83 -3.40 5.23
C ALA A 91 3.10 -4.69 6.01
N PHE A 92 3.74 -5.69 5.41
CA PHE A 92 4.01 -6.97 6.06
C PHE A 92 5.24 -7.65 5.49
N SER A 93 5.93 -8.46 6.28
CA SER A 93 7.04 -9.28 5.77
C SER A 93 6.51 -10.55 5.09
N PRO A 94 7.20 -11.06 4.05
CA PRO A 94 6.68 -12.11 3.19
C PRO A 94 6.16 -13.36 3.93
N GLU A 95 6.79 -13.71 5.06
CA GLU A 95 6.37 -14.85 5.89
C GLU A 95 4.99 -14.68 6.56
N TYR A 96 4.45 -13.46 6.61
CA TYR A 96 3.10 -13.16 7.12
C TYR A 96 2.05 -12.96 6.01
N ARG A 97 2.34 -13.37 4.76
CA ARG A 97 1.40 -13.25 3.63
C ARG A 97 -0.01 -13.77 3.93
N GLU A 98 -0.13 -14.92 4.59
CA GLU A 98 -1.44 -15.48 4.94
C GLU A 98 -2.22 -14.64 5.97
N VAL A 99 -1.50 -13.99 6.89
CA VAL A 99 -2.10 -13.06 7.84
C VAL A 99 -2.60 -11.82 7.10
N ALA A 100 -1.81 -11.30 6.15
CA ALA A 100 -2.21 -10.19 5.29
C ALA A 100 -3.45 -10.52 4.48
N ARG A 101 -3.50 -11.73 3.90
CA ARG A 101 -4.64 -12.24 3.13
C ARG A 101 -5.91 -12.26 3.97
N CYS A 102 -5.82 -12.82 5.19
CA CYS A 102 -6.94 -12.88 6.11
C CYS A 102 -7.42 -11.48 6.49
N PHE A 103 -6.49 -10.58 6.82
CA PHE A 103 -6.82 -9.19 7.14
C PHE A 103 -7.52 -8.48 5.98
N LEU A 104 -6.98 -8.58 4.75
CA LEU A 104 -7.58 -7.99 3.55
C LEU A 104 -8.97 -8.56 3.29
N SER A 105 -9.14 -9.88 3.39
CA SER A 105 -10.46 -10.51 3.27
C SER A 105 -11.46 -9.91 4.26
N CYS A 106 -11.10 -9.79 5.54
CA CYS A 106 -11.98 -9.17 6.54
C CYS A 106 -12.23 -7.67 6.29
N LEU A 107 -11.21 -6.92 5.89
CA LEU A 107 -11.30 -5.49 5.61
C LEU A 107 -12.23 -5.21 4.44
N LEU A 108 -12.15 -6.02 3.38
CA LEU A 108 -12.93 -5.86 2.17
C LEU A 108 -14.34 -6.45 2.29
N SER A 109 -14.55 -7.45 3.16
CA SER A 109 -15.89 -8.05 3.40
C SER A 109 -16.81 -7.19 4.27
N LYS A 110 -16.26 -6.23 5.02
CA LYS A 110 -17.03 -5.34 5.92
C LYS A 110 -17.60 -4.10 5.21
N LYS A 111 -17.52 -4.04 3.88
CA LYS A 111 -18.02 -2.93 3.06
C LYS A 111 -19.09 -3.39 2.09
#